data_AF-A0A7Y5NIJ4-F1
#
_entry.id   AF-A0A7Y5NIJ4-F1
#
_cell.length_a   1.000
_cell.length_b   1.000
_cell.length_c   1.000
_cell.angle_alpha   90.00
_cell.angle_beta   90.00
_cell.angle_gamma   90.00
#
_symmetry.space_group_name_H-M   'P 1'
#
loop_
_entity.id
_entity.type
_entity.pdbx_description
1 polymer ?
#
loop_
_entity_poly.entity_id
_entity_poly.type
_entity_poly.pdbx_seq_one_letter_code
_entity_poly.pdbx_strand_id
1 'polypeptide(L)'
;WSDQRNGDNDTDIWLAKSTDHGQTWSAPIRVNDDGPGRQQFFTWMTIDQANGALYFVFYDRRNYGDNRTDVFMAVSQDGGESFINFKVSASPFTPREEIFFGDYTNVAAHNNVVRPIWTRLHNAELSMMTALIDLDAITKVEDRSEPAPQTHALAQNFPNPFAEATYLSFKLHGPAIISLKIYDLLGKEVTTVIDRKPYGIGQYIESFVPKEFHLPSGTYYYVLQNGSELMKKKMIYVK
;
A
#
# COMPACT_ATOMS: atom_id res chain seq x y z
N TRP A 1 -16.68 10.64 -7.07
CA TRP A 1 -15.93 11.02 -8.28
C TRP A 1 -14.86 12.04 -7.91
N SER A 2 -13.87 12.28 -8.77
CA SER A 2 -12.88 13.35 -8.59
C SER A 2 -13.29 14.60 -9.36
N ASP A 3 -13.11 15.79 -8.79
CA ASP A 3 -13.59 17.04 -9.39
C ASP A 3 -12.78 18.25 -8.92
N GLN A 4 -12.51 19.18 -9.83
CA GLN A 4 -11.69 20.38 -9.64
C GLN A 4 -12.52 21.65 -9.41
N ARG A 5 -13.77 21.54 -8.95
CA ARG A 5 -14.63 22.71 -8.67
C ARG A 5 -14.03 23.73 -7.69
N ASN A 6 -13.06 23.33 -6.88
CA ASN A 6 -12.36 24.21 -5.94
C ASN A 6 -11.10 24.85 -6.56
N GLY A 7 -10.76 24.50 -7.81
CA GLY A 7 -9.67 25.06 -8.60
C GLY A 7 -8.80 23.98 -9.26
N ASP A 8 -8.02 24.36 -10.28
CA ASP A 8 -7.17 23.43 -11.04
C ASP A 8 -6.11 22.73 -10.16
N ASN A 9 -5.73 23.37 -9.05
CA ASN A 9 -4.79 22.84 -8.07
C ASN A 9 -5.46 22.18 -6.86
N ASP A 10 -6.79 22.02 -6.87
CA ASP A 10 -7.59 21.53 -5.76
C ASP A 10 -8.63 20.48 -6.24
N THR A 11 -8.11 19.29 -6.57
CA THR A 11 -8.96 18.16 -6.99
C THR A 11 -9.39 17.38 -5.78
N ASP A 12 -10.70 17.23 -5.58
CA ASP A 12 -11.28 16.57 -4.40
C ASP A 12 -12.09 15.32 -4.78
N ILE A 13 -12.33 14.45 -3.79
CA ILE A 13 -13.24 13.30 -3.91
C ILE A 13 -14.62 13.69 -3.40
N TRP A 14 -15.63 13.45 -4.23
CA TRP A 14 -17.02 13.79 -3.95
C TRP A 14 -17.94 12.58 -3.98
N LEU A 15 -18.93 12.62 -3.08
CA LEU A 15 -20.06 11.70 -3.00
C LEU A 15 -21.35 12.47 -3.32
N ALA A 16 -22.29 11.79 -3.98
CA ALA A 16 -23.69 12.18 -4.01
C ALA A 16 -24.51 10.93 -3.73
N LYS A 17 -25.63 11.08 -3.03
CA LYS A 17 -26.50 9.96 -2.67
C LYS A 17 -27.95 10.28 -2.98
N SER A 18 -28.71 9.24 -3.27
CA SER A 18 -30.16 9.29 -3.38
C SER A 18 -30.77 8.44 -2.27
N THR A 19 -31.89 8.90 -1.72
CA THR A 19 -32.68 8.17 -0.71
C THR A 19 -34.08 7.83 -1.21
N ASP A 20 -34.37 8.11 -2.48
CA ASP A 20 -35.68 8.02 -3.11
C ASP A 20 -35.64 7.20 -4.42
N HIS A 21 -34.77 6.18 -4.46
CA HIS A 21 -34.57 5.29 -5.60
C HIS A 21 -34.04 5.98 -6.87
N GLY A 22 -33.21 7.01 -6.69
CA GLY A 22 -32.53 7.72 -7.77
C GLY A 22 -33.34 8.86 -8.39
N GLN A 23 -34.49 9.23 -7.81
CA GLN A 23 -35.30 10.34 -8.32
C GLN A 23 -34.65 11.69 -8.04
N THR A 24 -34.09 11.87 -6.85
CA THR A 24 -33.30 13.05 -6.48
C THR A 24 -31.97 12.65 -5.87
N TRP A 25 -31.02 13.57 -5.94
CA TRP A 25 -29.65 13.39 -5.44
C TRP A 25 -29.30 14.54 -4.50
N SER A 26 -28.52 14.23 -3.46
CA SER A 26 -27.97 15.23 -2.56
C SER A 26 -27.10 16.24 -3.31
N ALA A 27 -26.89 17.41 -2.69
CA ALA A 27 -25.72 18.21 -3.05
C ALA A 27 -24.45 17.36 -2.91
N PRO A 28 -23.39 17.62 -3.70
CA PRO A 28 -22.12 16.93 -3.55
C PRO A 28 -21.52 17.11 -2.16
N ILE A 29 -21.09 16.00 -1.56
CA ILE A 29 -20.48 15.91 -0.23
C ILE A 29 -19.00 15.59 -0.43
N ARG A 30 -18.10 16.37 0.16
CA ARG A 30 -16.65 16.11 0.09
C ARG A 30 -16.29 14.93 0.99
N VAL A 31 -15.49 14.01 0.48
CA VAL A 31 -15.10 12.75 1.16
C VAL A 31 -13.73 12.90 1.85
N ASN A 32 -12.79 13.59 1.21
CA ASN A 32 -11.50 13.93 1.81
C ASN A 32 -11.60 15.14 2.73
N ASP A 33 -10.71 15.21 3.71
CA ASP A 33 -10.76 16.13 4.86
C ASP A 33 -9.53 17.05 4.95
N ASP A 34 -8.74 17.18 3.89
CA ASP A 34 -7.58 18.05 3.84
C ASP A 34 -7.90 19.51 3.48
N GLY A 35 -6.95 20.41 3.75
CA GLY A 35 -7.03 21.82 3.36
C GLY A 35 -6.94 22.01 1.84
N PRO A 36 -7.23 23.21 1.32
CA PRO A 36 -7.24 23.48 -0.11
C PRO A 36 -5.85 23.40 -0.75
N GLY A 37 -5.82 23.26 -2.07
CA GLY A 37 -4.61 23.28 -2.90
C GLY A 37 -3.92 21.91 -2.97
N ARG A 38 -4.69 20.83 -2.83
CA ARG A 38 -4.19 19.45 -2.84
C ARG A 38 -4.90 18.64 -3.93
N GLN A 39 -4.45 17.40 -4.11
CA GLN A 39 -4.86 16.59 -5.25
C GLN A 39 -5.25 15.19 -4.78
N GLN A 40 -6.53 14.86 -4.95
CA GLN A 40 -7.09 13.54 -4.72
C GLN A 40 -7.74 12.99 -6.01
N PHE A 41 -7.34 11.79 -6.43
CA PHE A 41 -7.68 11.27 -7.75
C PHE A 41 -7.64 9.73 -7.78
N PHE A 42 -8.07 9.12 -8.90
CA PHE A 42 -8.23 7.66 -9.04
C PHE A 42 -9.02 7.02 -7.89
N THR A 43 -10.20 7.57 -7.61
CA THR A 43 -11.05 7.05 -6.53
C THR A 43 -11.89 5.85 -6.96
N TRP A 44 -12.11 4.94 -6.01
CA TRP A 44 -13.16 3.93 -6.08
C TRP A 44 -13.92 3.87 -4.74
N MET A 45 -15.16 3.40 -4.77
CA MET A 45 -15.95 3.19 -3.56
C MET A 45 -16.69 1.87 -3.56
N THR A 46 -17.01 1.37 -2.36
CA THR A 46 -17.90 0.23 -2.15
C THR A 46 -18.76 0.43 -0.91
N ILE A 47 -19.86 -0.31 -0.83
CA ILE A 47 -20.72 -0.37 0.34
C ILE A 47 -20.65 -1.80 0.87
N ASP A 48 -20.27 -1.96 2.13
CA ASP A 48 -20.35 -3.25 2.80
C ASP A 48 -21.83 -3.61 2.99
N GLN A 49 -22.30 -4.57 2.21
CA GLN A 49 -23.70 -4.97 2.20
C GLN A 49 -24.18 -5.58 3.52
N ALA A 50 -23.26 -5.98 4.43
CA ALA A 50 -23.62 -6.56 5.72
C ALA A 50 -23.99 -5.50 6.78
N ASN A 51 -23.47 -4.27 6.66
CA ASN A 51 -23.62 -3.24 7.71
C ASN A 51 -23.96 -1.83 7.16
N GLY A 52 -23.88 -1.62 5.84
CA GLY A 52 -24.17 -0.35 5.19
C GLY A 52 -23.03 0.67 5.25
N ALA A 53 -21.85 0.33 5.75
CA ALA A 53 -20.70 1.23 5.79
C ALA A 53 -20.16 1.50 4.38
N LEU A 54 -19.79 2.76 4.12
CA LEU A 54 -19.20 3.20 2.86
C LEU A 54 -17.69 3.23 3.01
N TYR A 55 -16.97 2.67 2.03
CA TYR A 55 -15.52 2.70 1.96
C TYR A 55 -15.07 3.30 0.64
N PHE A 56 -14.14 4.24 0.72
CA PHE A 56 -13.51 4.90 -0.42
C PHE A 56 -12.02 4.60 -0.39
N VAL A 57 -11.41 4.43 -1.56
CA VAL A 57 -9.95 4.43 -1.76
C VAL A 57 -9.62 5.47 -2.81
N PHE A 58 -8.52 6.20 -2.64
CA PHE A 58 -8.05 7.20 -3.60
C PHE A 58 -6.55 7.48 -3.43
N TYR A 59 -5.93 7.99 -4.49
CA TYR A 59 -4.61 8.58 -4.44
C TYR A 59 -4.68 9.98 -3.88
N ASP A 60 -3.66 10.33 -3.10
CA ASP A 60 -3.67 11.56 -2.31
C ASP A 60 -2.28 12.18 -2.21
N ARG A 61 -2.19 13.49 -2.47
CA ARG A 61 -0.96 14.28 -2.36
C ARG A 61 -0.97 15.28 -1.20
N ARG A 62 -1.90 15.18 -0.25
CA ARG A 62 -2.07 16.11 0.88
C ARG A 62 -0.78 16.32 1.70
N ASN A 63 0.07 15.30 1.76
CA ASN A 63 1.31 15.30 2.55
C ASN A 63 2.52 15.93 1.85
N TYR A 64 2.40 16.30 0.56
CA TYR A 64 3.56 16.66 -0.26
C TYR A 64 3.29 17.88 -1.13
N GLY A 65 4.31 18.74 -1.29
CA GLY A 65 4.27 19.86 -2.26
C GLY A 65 4.73 19.46 -3.67
N ASP A 66 5.07 18.18 -3.88
CA ASP A 66 5.52 17.61 -5.14
C ASP A 66 4.59 16.45 -5.56
N ASN A 67 5.00 15.66 -6.57
CA ASN A 67 4.17 14.57 -7.11
C ASN A 67 4.15 13.30 -6.26
N ARG A 68 4.82 13.26 -5.09
CA ARG A 68 4.71 12.10 -4.19
C ARG A 68 3.25 11.88 -3.81
N THR A 69 2.84 10.64 -3.94
CA THR A 69 1.45 10.21 -3.86
C THR A 69 1.35 9.08 -2.84
N ASP A 70 0.47 9.27 -1.86
CA ASP A 70 0.03 8.25 -0.93
C ASP A 70 -1.29 7.62 -1.40
N VAL A 71 -1.69 6.53 -0.75
CA VAL A 71 -3.02 5.93 -0.88
C VAL A 71 -3.77 6.14 0.42
N PHE A 72 -4.91 6.79 0.32
CA PHE A 72 -5.80 7.04 1.44
C PHE A 72 -7.11 6.28 1.25
N MET A 73 -7.75 6.02 2.38
CA MET A 73 -9.13 5.58 2.43
C MET A 73 -9.94 6.52 3.30
N ALA A 74 -11.24 6.58 3.00
CA ALA A 74 -12.22 7.21 3.85
C ALA A 74 -13.33 6.19 4.18
N VAL A 75 -13.82 6.22 5.42
CA VAL A 75 -14.94 5.40 5.87
C VAL A 75 -16.07 6.28 6.40
N SER A 76 -17.30 5.92 6.06
CA SER A 76 -18.51 6.50 6.65
C SER A 76 -19.42 5.40 7.18
N GLN A 77 -19.93 5.59 8.40
CA GLN A 77 -20.88 4.70 9.07
C GLN A 77 -22.29 5.30 9.17
N ASP A 78 -22.48 6.53 8.68
CA ASP A 78 -23.72 7.30 8.79
C ASP A 78 -24.33 7.62 7.41
N GLY A 79 -24.00 6.81 6.40
CA GLY A 79 -24.54 6.97 5.05
C GLY A 79 -23.91 8.15 4.28
N GLY A 80 -22.71 8.56 4.64
CA GLY A 80 -21.95 9.62 3.98
C GLY A 80 -22.20 11.03 4.54
N GLU A 81 -22.67 11.16 5.79
CA GLU A 81 -22.77 12.46 6.48
C GLU A 81 -21.42 12.89 7.06
N SER A 82 -20.63 11.92 7.55
CA SER A 82 -19.27 12.14 8.05
C SER A 82 -18.30 11.05 7.57
N PHE A 83 -17.02 11.41 7.54
CA PHE A 83 -15.94 10.54 7.07
C PHE A 83 -14.75 10.55 8.02
N ILE A 84 -14.17 9.38 8.25
CA ILE A 84 -12.84 9.23 8.86
C ILE A 84 -11.86 8.90 7.75
N ASN A 85 -10.85 9.75 7.55
CA ASN A 85 -9.78 9.53 6.57
C ASN A 85 -8.57 8.89 7.26
N PHE A 86 -7.92 7.94 6.58
CA PHE A 86 -6.68 7.32 7.07
C PHE A 86 -5.79 6.90 5.91
N LYS A 87 -4.48 6.98 6.13
CA LYS A 87 -3.49 6.54 5.15
C LYS A 87 -3.37 5.02 5.15
N VAL A 88 -3.44 4.42 3.96
CA VAL A 88 -3.25 2.98 3.75
C VAL A 88 -1.83 2.65 3.30
N SER A 89 -1.23 3.51 2.46
CA SER A 89 0.14 3.29 2.00
C SER A 89 1.14 3.42 3.15
N ALA A 90 2.04 2.44 3.27
CA ALA A 90 3.16 2.53 4.21
C ALA A 90 4.15 3.65 3.84
N SER A 91 4.27 3.95 2.55
CA SER A 91 5.14 4.99 1.98
C SER A 91 4.54 5.59 0.72
N PRO A 92 4.90 6.84 0.38
CA PRO A 92 4.50 7.40 -0.90
C PRO A 92 5.24 6.71 -2.05
N PHE A 93 4.73 6.90 -3.25
CA PHE A 93 5.43 6.66 -4.51
C PHE A 93 5.38 7.93 -5.36
N THR A 94 6.33 8.07 -6.28
CA THR A 94 6.34 9.20 -7.22
C THR A 94 5.99 8.67 -8.61
N PRO A 95 4.83 9.04 -9.19
CA PRO A 95 4.49 8.67 -10.55
C PRO A 95 5.43 9.35 -11.55
N ARG A 96 5.56 8.73 -12.73
CA ARG A 96 6.31 9.28 -13.88
C ARG A 96 5.36 9.40 -15.05
N GLU A 97 5.46 10.48 -15.81
CA GLU A 97 4.54 10.80 -16.90
C GLU A 97 4.58 9.72 -18.00
N GLU A 98 5.70 9.03 -18.19
CA GLU A 98 5.84 7.99 -19.22
C GLU A 98 5.26 6.62 -18.79
N ILE A 99 4.85 6.46 -17.53
CA ILE A 99 4.42 5.17 -16.98
C ILE A 99 2.93 5.20 -16.70
N PHE A 100 2.18 4.37 -17.43
CA PHE A 100 0.76 4.17 -17.20
C PHE A 100 0.52 3.18 -16.05
N PHE A 101 -0.18 3.62 -15.01
CA PHE A 101 -0.46 2.83 -13.80
C PHE A 101 -1.70 1.93 -13.93
N GLY A 102 -2.36 1.92 -15.09
CA GLY A 102 -3.71 1.40 -15.23
C GLY A 102 -4.77 2.41 -14.78
N ASP A 103 -6.03 2.13 -15.11
CA ASP A 103 -7.13 3.07 -14.86
C ASP A 103 -7.79 2.92 -13.48
N TYR A 104 -7.55 1.82 -12.76
CA TYR A 104 -8.41 1.45 -11.62
C TYR A 104 -7.64 1.13 -10.33
N THR A 105 -7.99 1.87 -9.28
CA THR A 105 -7.96 1.36 -7.90
C THR A 105 -9.29 0.64 -7.63
N ASN A 106 -9.35 -0.22 -6.60
CA ASN A 106 -10.60 -0.85 -6.20
C ASN A 106 -10.62 -1.13 -4.69
N VAL A 107 -11.79 -1.36 -4.13
CA VAL A 107 -11.97 -1.79 -2.74
C VAL A 107 -13.14 -2.77 -2.65
N ALA A 108 -12.91 -3.88 -1.96
CA ALA A 108 -13.96 -4.83 -1.58
C ALA A 108 -14.17 -4.77 -0.05
N ALA A 109 -15.44 -4.84 0.37
CA ALA A 109 -15.81 -4.88 1.77
C ALA A 109 -16.96 -5.87 1.99
N HIS A 110 -16.85 -6.70 3.03
CA HIS A 110 -17.93 -7.56 3.47
C HIS A 110 -17.75 -7.91 4.95
N ASN A 111 -18.78 -7.65 5.76
CA ASN A 111 -18.79 -7.96 7.18
C ASN A 111 -17.52 -7.46 7.91
N ASN A 112 -17.21 -6.18 7.75
CA ASN A 112 -16.04 -5.50 8.33
C ASN A 112 -14.67 -5.96 7.79
N VAL A 113 -14.63 -6.86 6.80
CA VAL A 113 -13.38 -7.24 6.13
C VAL A 113 -13.20 -6.37 4.89
N VAL A 114 -12.26 -5.42 4.96
CA VAL A 114 -12.04 -4.43 3.90
C VAL A 114 -10.67 -4.65 3.25
N ARG A 115 -10.65 -4.71 1.92
CA ARG A 115 -9.44 -4.90 1.10
C ARG A 115 -9.40 -3.93 -0.07
N PRO A 116 -8.62 -2.84 0.02
CA PRO A 116 -8.27 -2.05 -1.15
C PRO A 116 -7.21 -2.76 -2.00
N ILE A 117 -7.18 -2.40 -3.28
CA ILE A 117 -6.14 -2.75 -4.23
C ILE A 117 -5.78 -1.52 -5.05
N TRP A 118 -4.48 -1.31 -5.28
CA TRP A 118 -3.98 -0.16 -6.04
C TRP A 118 -2.65 -0.50 -6.73
N THR A 119 -2.28 0.34 -7.69
CA THR A 119 -0.98 0.25 -8.37
C THR A 119 0.00 1.24 -7.78
N ARG A 120 1.27 0.89 -7.72
CA ARG A 120 2.32 1.85 -7.36
C ARG A 120 3.56 1.63 -8.21
N LEU A 121 4.32 2.69 -8.41
CA LEU A 121 5.66 2.60 -8.98
C LEU A 121 6.68 2.46 -7.86
N HIS A 122 7.48 1.40 -7.91
CA HIS A 122 8.58 1.18 -7.00
C HIS A 122 9.85 0.85 -7.79
N ASN A 123 10.92 1.63 -7.62
CA ASN A 123 12.18 1.44 -8.35
C ASN A 123 12.03 1.31 -9.89
N ALA A 124 11.10 2.07 -10.48
CA ALA A 124 10.73 1.98 -11.91
C ALA A 124 9.97 0.71 -12.33
N GLU A 125 9.58 -0.14 -11.39
CA GLU A 125 8.69 -1.29 -11.62
C GLU A 125 7.27 -1.00 -11.12
N LEU A 126 6.28 -1.34 -11.93
CA LEU A 126 4.87 -1.29 -11.52
C LEU A 126 4.54 -2.49 -10.64
N SER A 127 3.94 -2.21 -9.49
CA SER A 127 3.49 -3.23 -8.53
C SER A 127 2.00 -3.07 -8.24
N MET A 128 1.29 -4.20 -8.16
CA MET A 128 -0.04 -4.28 -7.57
C MET A 128 0.08 -4.48 -6.05
N MET A 129 -0.62 -3.66 -5.28
CA MET A 129 -0.60 -3.68 -3.82
C MET A 129 -2.00 -3.89 -3.27
N THR A 130 -2.09 -4.54 -2.12
CA THR A 130 -3.33 -4.68 -1.35
C THR A 130 -3.03 -4.59 0.14
N ALA A 131 -4.06 -4.30 0.93
CA ALA A 131 -3.99 -4.29 2.39
C ALA A 131 -5.22 -5.00 2.97
N LEU A 132 -5.06 -5.56 4.16
CA LEU A 132 -6.19 -5.89 5.03
C LEU A 132 -6.32 -4.74 6.03
N ILE A 133 -7.48 -4.08 6.05
CA ILE A 133 -7.71 -2.91 6.90
C ILE A 133 -8.11 -3.36 8.31
N ASP A 134 -7.42 -2.84 9.31
CA ASP A 134 -7.76 -2.98 10.72
C ASP A 134 -8.71 -1.84 11.14
N LEU A 135 -10.01 -2.11 11.09
CA LEU A 135 -11.03 -1.11 11.42
C LEU A 135 -11.04 -0.73 12.91
N ASP A 136 -10.58 -1.60 13.80
CA ASP A 136 -10.52 -1.32 15.24
C ASP A 136 -9.43 -0.28 15.54
N ALA A 137 -8.32 -0.32 14.79
CA ALA A 137 -7.26 0.67 14.89
C ALA A 137 -7.70 2.07 14.40
N ILE A 138 -8.70 2.14 13.52
CA ILE A 138 -9.14 3.39 12.85
C ILE A 138 -10.31 4.05 13.59
N THR A 139 -11.21 3.25 14.18
CA THR A 139 -12.43 3.72 14.84
C THR A 139 -12.23 4.08 16.31
N LYS A 140 -11.11 3.67 16.91
CA LYS A 140 -10.70 4.18 18.22
C LYS A 140 -10.31 5.64 18.08
N VAL A 141 -11.14 6.53 18.62
CA VAL A 141 -10.76 7.92 18.93
C VAL A 141 -9.44 7.84 19.69
N GLU A 142 -8.36 8.39 19.13
CA GLU A 142 -7.04 8.37 19.75
C GLU A 142 -7.12 8.99 21.15
N ASP A 143 -7.12 8.14 22.18
CA ASP A 143 -6.31 8.46 23.34
C ASP A 143 -4.87 8.36 22.85
N ARG A 144 -4.13 9.47 22.88
CA ARG A 144 -2.77 9.61 22.33
C ARG A 144 -1.73 8.82 23.14
N SER A 145 -1.96 7.54 23.38
CA SER A 145 -0.90 6.63 23.79
C SER A 145 -0.07 6.31 22.56
N GLU A 146 1.23 6.60 22.61
CA GLU A 146 2.15 6.28 21.52
C GLU A 146 1.94 4.82 21.07
N PRO A 147 1.75 4.56 19.77
CA PRO A 147 1.60 3.21 19.28
C PRO A 147 2.84 2.40 19.68
N ALA A 148 2.63 1.16 20.11
CA ALA A 148 3.73 0.24 20.44
C ALA A 148 4.80 0.28 19.33
N PRO A 149 6.10 0.23 19.68
CA PRO A 149 7.18 0.43 18.73
C PRO A 149 7.01 -0.51 17.54
N GLN A 150 6.72 0.06 16.38
CA GLN A 150 6.54 -0.73 15.17
C GLN A 150 7.93 -1.17 14.69
N THR A 151 8.19 -2.48 14.68
CA THR A 151 9.48 -3.06 14.31
C THR A 151 9.55 -3.32 12.81
N HIS A 152 10.75 -3.23 12.22
CA HIS A 152 10.99 -3.71 10.86
C HIS A 152 10.50 -5.17 10.70
N ALA A 153 10.03 -5.53 9.51
CA ALA A 153 9.46 -6.85 9.26
C ALA A 153 9.88 -7.42 7.91
N LEU A 154 10.16 -8.73 7.88
CA LEU A 154 10.44 -9.50 6.67
C LEU A 154 9.31 -10.52 6.44
N ALA A 155 8.58 -10.36 5.33
CA ALA A 155 7.49 -11.26 4.97
C ALA A 155 8.01 -12.54 4.31
N GLN A 156 7.19 -13.59 4.29
CA GLN A 156 7.47 -14.80 3.52
C GLN A 156 7.45 -14.47 2.02
N ASN A 157 8.42 -14.98 1.26
CA ASN A 157 8.48 -14.77 -0.19
C ASN A 157 7.27 -15.41 -0.86
N PHE A 158 6.81 -14.82 -1.97
CA PHE A 158 5.73 -15.37 -2.78
C PHE A 158 6.12 -15.32 -4.27
N PRO A 159 5.85 -16.37 -5.06
CA PRO A 159 5.43 -17.71 -4.60
C PRO A 159 6.51 -18.43 -3.78
N ASN A 160 6.11 -19.37 -2.93
CA ASN A 160 7.02 -20.30 -2.26
C ASN A 160 6.31 -21.66 -2.04
N PRO A 161 6.74 -22.76 -2.70
CA PRO A 161 7.88 -22.87 -3.62
C PRO A 161 7.72 -22.06 -4.92
N PHE A 162 8.83 -21.82 -5.63
CA PHE A 162 8.85 -21.08 -6.90
C PHE A 162 9.77 -21.70 -7.95
N ALA A 163 9.54 -21.39 -9.23
CA ALA A 163 10.26 -21.98 -10.38
C ALA A 163 10.92 -20.98 -11.35
N GLU A 164 10.34 -19.79 -11.53
CA GLU A 164 10.90 -18.77 -12.43
C GLU A 164 11.42 -17.56 -11.66
N ALA A 165 10.58 -16.99 -10.80
CA ALA A 165 10.91 -15.86 -9.95
C ALA A 165 10.13 -15.93 -8.62
N THR A 166 10.60 -15.21 -7.62
CA THR A 166 9.87 -14.93 -6.38
C THR A 166 10.02 -13.47 -5.99
N TYR A 167 9.10 -12.98 -5.18
CA TYR A 167 9.11 -11.62 -4.64
C TYR A 167 9.44 -11.65 -3.15
N LEU A 168 10.40 -10.84 -2.74
CA LEU A 168 10.88 -10.70 -1.37
C LEU A 168 10.34 -9.38 -0.80
N SER A 169 9.36 -9.46 0.12
CA SER A 169 8.74 -8.26 0.70
C SER A 169 9.21 -7.99 2.13
N PHE A 170 9.49 -6.72 2.43
CA PHE A 170 9.83 -6.25 3.77
C PHE A 170 9.20 -4.89 4.06
N LYS A 171 8.96 -4.61 5.35
CA LYS A 171 8.39 -3.36 5.86
C LYS A 171 9.39 -2.67 6.78
N LEU A 172 9.61 -1.38 6.56
CA LEU A 172 10.47 -0.54 7.36
C LEU A 172 9.64 0.50 8.09
N HIS A 173 9.92 0.69 9.38
CA HIS A 173 9.25 1.64 10.26
C HIS A 173 10.10 2.88 10.58
N GLY A 174 11.21 3.05 9.83
CA GLY A 174 12.10 4.20 9.89
C GLY A 174 13.16 4.12 8.78
N PRO A 175 13.94 5.21 8.54
CA PRO A 175 15.04 5.19 7.58
C PRO A 175 16.06 4.10 7.91
N ALA A 176 16.48 3.33 6.90
CA ALA A 176 17.37 2.20 7.08
C ALA A 176 18.33 2.04 5.90
N ILE A 177 19.50 1.44 6.16
CA ILE A 177 20.44 1.01 5.10
C ILE A 177 20.32 -0.51 5.00
N ILE A 178 19.73 -0.98 3.91
CA ILE A 178 19.34 -2.37 3.73
C ILE A 178 20.37 -3.12 2.88
N SER A 179 20.76 -4.30 3.37
CA SER A 179 21.33 -5.37 2.55
C SER A 179 20.39 -6.56 2.53
N LEU A 180 20.11 -7.10 1.36
CA LEU A 180 19.27 -8.30 1.18
C LEU A 180 20.10 -9.35 0.45
N LYS A 181 20.39 -10.45 1.14
CA LYS A 181 21.33 -11.48 0.68
C LYS A 181 20.70 -12.85 0.69
N ILE A 182 21.11 -13.69 -0.25
CA ILE A 182 20.66 -15.08 -0.38
C ILE A 182 21.77 -16.02 0.07
N TYR A 183 21.41 -17.02 0.86
CA TYR A 183 22.30 -18.04 1.41
C TYR A 183 21.77 -19.44 1.08
N ASP A 184 22.68 -20.39 0.91
CA ASP A 184 22.33 -21.81 0.80
C ASP A 184 22.06 -22.44 2.18
N LEU A 185 21.74 -23.75 2.19
CA LEU A 185 21.51 -24.51 3.42
C LEU A 185 22.72 -24.59 4.36
N LEU A 186 23.93 -24.40 3.84
CA LEU A 186 25.18 -24.42 4.61
C LEU A 186 25.54 -23.04 5.15
N GLY A 187 24.73 -22.01 4.85
CA GLY A 187 24.99 -20.63 5.25
C GLY A 187 26.04 -19.93 4.38
N LYS A 188 26.39 -20.49 3.21
CA LYS A 188 27.25 -19.81 2.25
C LYS A 188 26.44 -18.75 1.52
N GLU A 189 26.98 -17.53 1.45
CA GLU A 189 26.39 -16.46 0.64
C GLU A 189 26.44 -16.86 -0.84
N VAL A 190 25.26 -16.82 -1.47
CA VAL A 190 25.06 -17.20 -2.86
C VAL A 190 25.03 -15.97 -3.75
N THR A 191 24.29 -14.93 -3.34
CA THR A 191 24.19 -13.65 -4.06
C THR A 191 23.65 -12.55 -3.17
N THR A 192 23.85 -11.30 -3.59
CA THR A 192 23.32 -10.09 -2.95
C THR A 192 22.29 -9.44 -3.88
N VAL A 193 21.04 -9.33 -3.40
CA VAL A 193 19.90 -8.72 -4.14
C VAL A 193 19.89 -7.20 -3.93
N ILE A 194 20.09 -6.75 -2.69
CA ILE A 194 20.27 -5.34 -2.36
C ILE A 194 21.63 -5.20 -1.65
N ASP A 195 22.48 -4.32 -2.14
CA ASP A 195 23.75 -3.98 -1.49
C ASP A 195 23.71 -2.60 -0.84
N ARG A 196 23.58 -2.57 0.50
CA ARG A 196 23.72 -1.39 1.36
C ARG A 196 23.01 -0.14 0.85
N LYS A 197 21.78 -0.29 0.39
CA LYS A 197 21.00 0.80 -0.22
C LYS A 197 20.16 1.52 0.85
N PRO A 198 20.12 2.86 0.86
CA PRO A 198 19.24 3.60 1.76
C PRO A 198 17.78 3.49 1.33
N TYR A 199 16.91 3.22 2.30
CA TYR A 199 15.45 3.20 2.14
C TYR A 199 14.80 4.08 3.21
N GLY A 200 13.63 4.64 2.87
CA GLY A 200 12.78 5.34 3.81
C GLY A 200 11.88 4.39 4.61
N ILE A 201 10.95 4.97 5.38
CA ILE A 201 9.81 4.24 5.90
C ILE A 201 8.96 3.70 4.75
N GLY A 202 8.46 2.46 4.82
CA GLY A 202 7.64 1.90 3.75
C GLY A 202 7.60 0.39 3.66
N GLN A 203 6.78 -0.10 2.74
CA GLN A 203 6.79 -1.50 2.33
C GLN A 203 7.49 -1.61 0.98
N TYR A 204 8.40 -2.56 0.87
CA TYR A 204 9.27 -2.79 -0.27
C TYR A 204 9.10 -4.22 -0.77
N ILE A 205 9.27 -4.40 -2.08
CA ILE A 205 9.20 -5.68 -2.76
C ILE A 205 10.35 -5.70 -3.77
N GLU A 206 11.20 -6.71 -3.68
CA GLU A 206 12.28 -6.94 -4.65
C GLU A 206 12.02 -8.26 -5.37
N SER A 207 12.19 -8.26 -6.70
CA SER A 207 12.13 -9.46 -7.52
C SER A 207 13.43 -10.26 -7.38
N PHE A 208 13.32 -11.59 -7.40
CA PHE A 208 14.47 -12.49 -7.38
C PHE A 208 14.30 -13.59 -8.43
N VAL A 209 15.23 -13.63 -9.39
CA VAL A 209 15.25 -14.59 -10.50
C VAL A 209 16.47 -15.52 -10.34
N PRO A 210 16.31 -16.72 -9.78
CA PRO A 210 17.44 -17.62 -9.44
C PRO A 210 18.21 -18.12 -10.67
N LYS A 211 17.57 -18.12 -11.85
CA LYS A 211 18.21 -18.53 -13.10
C LYS A 211 19.36 -17.59 -13.51
N GLU A 212 19.28 -16.30 -13.18
CA GLU A 212 20.35 -15.32 -13.45
C GLU A 212 21.64 -15.66 -12.69
N PHE A 213 21.52 -16.40 -11.58
CA PHE A 213 22.63 -16.82 -10.72
C PHE A 213 22.97 -18.31 -10.86
N HIS A 214 22.37 -19.03 -11.82
CA HIS A 214 22.59 -20.46 -12.07
C HIS A 214 22.37 -21.34 -10.83
N LEU A 215 21.39 -21.00 -9.99
CA LEU A 215 21.13 -21.76 -8.77
C LEU A 215 20.51 -23.13 -9.08
N PRO A 216 20.93 -24.22 -8.39
CA PRO A 216 20.23 -25.49 -8.44
C PRO A 216 18.90 -25.44 -7.67
N SER A 217 17.98 -26.36 -7.96
CA SER A 217 16.79 -26.56 -7.10
C SER A 217 17.22 -26.86 -5.68
N GLY A 218 16.56 -26.27 -4.70
CA GLY A 218 16.94 -26.43 -3.31
C GLY A 218 16.26 -25.48 -2.35
N THR A 219 16.64 -25.61 -1.08
CA THR A 219 16.24 -24.67 -0.04
C THR A 219 17.29 -23.58 0.10
N TYR A 220 16.83 -22.35 0.24
CA TYR A 220 17.65 -21.17 0.44
C TYR A 220 17.11 -20.34 1.59
N TYR A 221 17.93 -19.44 2.11
CA TYR A 221 17.51 -18.41 3.04
C TYR A 221 17.78 -17.05 2.44
N TYR A 222 16.83 -16.13 2.59
CA TYR A 222 17.09 -14.72 2.35
C TYR A 222 17.14 -13.99 3.69
N VAL A 223 18.11 -13.09 3.79
CA VAL A 223 18.44 -12.36 5.01
C VAL A 223 18.40 -10.87 4.70
N LEU A 224 17.50 -10.17 5.38
CA LEU A 224 17.41 -8.72 5.39
C LEU A 224 18.24 -8.20 6.56
N GLN A 225 19.22 -7.35 6.28
CA GLN A 225 20.11 -6.75 7.26
C GLN A 225 19.90 -5.23 7.30
N ASN A 226 19.76 -4.68 8.51
CA ASN A 226 19.76 -3.25 8.80
C ASN A 226 20.72 -2.98 9.99
N GLY A 227 21.95 -2.59 9.70
CA GLY A 227 22.99 -2.46 10.74
C GLY A 227 23.25 -3.80 11.45
N SER A 228 22.96 -3.86 12.76
CA SER A 228 23.07 -5.08 13.58
C SER A 228 21.80 -5.95 13.57
N GLU A 229 20.68 -5.43 13.06
CA GLU A 229 19.43 -6.18 12.96
C GLU A 229 19.47 -7.13 11.75
N LEU A 230 19.10 -8.39 11.99
CA LEU A 230 19.04 -9.44 10.97
C LEU A 230 17.70 -10.17 11.04
N MET A 231 16.97 -10.17 9.93
CA MET A 231 15.76 -10.98 9.75
C MET A 231 16.00 -12.01 8.66
N LYS A 232 15.61 -13.26 8.91
CA LYS A 232 15.80 -14.37 7.97
C LYS A 232 14.50 -15.10 7.67
N LYS A 233 14.36 -15.58 6.43
CA LYS A 233 13.24 -16.41 6.00
C LYS A 233 13.72 -17.47 5.02
N LYS A 234 13.04 -18.63 5.03
CA LYS A 234 13.34 -19.78 4.18
C LYS A 234 12.55 -19.68 2.88
N MET A 235 13.16 -20.02 1.76
CA MET A 235 12.50 -20.17 0.46
C MET A 235 12.90 -21.47 -0.22
N ILE A 236 12.04 -22.00 -1.09
CA ILE A 236 12.24 -23.27 -1.79
C ILE A 236 12.15 -23.01 -3.29
N TYR A 237 13.25 -23.25 -3.99
CA TYR A 237 13.34 -23.12 -5.44
C TYR A 237 13.27 -24.51 -6.11
N VAL A 238 12.42 -24.63 -7.12
CA VAL A 238 12.17 -25.87 -7.88
C VAL A 238 12.25 -25.55 -9.36
N LYS A 239 13.35 -25.94 -10.00
CA LYS A 239 13.53 -25.87 -11.46
C LYS A 239 12.65 -26.88 -12.19
#